data_AF-A0A9N9L9D9-F1
#
_entry.id   AF-A0A9N9L9D9-F1
#
_cell.length_a   1.000
_cell.length_b   1.000
_cell.length_c   1.000
_cell.angle_alpha   90.00
_cell.angle_beta   90.00
_cell.angle_gamma   90.00
#
_symmetry.space_group_name_H-M   'P 1'
#
loop_
_entity.id
_entity.type
_entity.pdbx_description
1 polymer ?
#
loop_
_entity_poly.entity_id
_entity_poly.type
_entity_poly.pdbx_seq_one_letter_code
_entity_poly.pdbx_strand_id
1 'polypeptide(L)'
;MAARPLEIVIANWRLISGLDAWSHGETTGPQCILEQYPTSTREGQAAGMSTGIHGQKFLQTHDRLVGRPHFVTASYLRVFDLDLNQTEERKVPFKLTNWKTFYYRLRANFDGLRSEYVPEPPFKVPRDGQAIYDIGKKVIEVKHCDESGLTITFQDSGGHSSETLHPDLIIAADGANSTIRKLIFPDLEAPYAGCLTWRGVVLENHLSDETRAFFHDHCIRYKVKKGYMVVYIIPGENGSIVPGERHINLVWYHNCVENPDEFVNIMTDIDGVQHQRTVPFGKVQPQVWQKQIQNHAINFASPIKEVWSKIQSQFVTAIADCISPQASFYDGRLFLVGDALALFRPHVAQSTSQAALHCLLLERYLKGEITLSAYEEEVLSFAHTTLLWSREVGSEYLHSIAGLLYHKMRHRVARRAQRWGVRL
;
A
#
# COMPACT_ATOMS: atom_id res chain seq x y z
N MET A 1 -11.57 25.66 31.36
CA MET A 1 -10.97 26.21 30.13
C MET A 1 -11.16 25.16 29.05
N ALA A 2 -11.87 25.46 27.95
CA ALA A 2 -11.96 24.54 26.82
C ALA A 2 -10.54 24.29 26.29
N ALA A 3 -10.16 23.03 26.09
CA ALA A 3 -8.86 22.68 25.53
C ALA A 3 -8.77 23.28 24.11
N ARG A 4 -7.67 23.97 23.82
CA ARG A 4 -7.45 24.50 22.46
C ARG A 4 -7.41 23.32 21.47
N PRO A 5 -7.91 23.49 20.24
CA PRO A 5 -7.85 22.43 19.23
C PRO A 5 -6.40 22.04 18.91
N LEU A 6 -6.10 20.75 18.77
CA LEU A 6 -4.75 20.24 18.46
C LEU A 6 -4.35 20.55 17.01
N GLU A 7 -3.16 21.11 16.79
CA GLU A 7 -2.58 21.26 15.44
C GLU A 7 -1.87 19.97 14.99
N ILE A 8 -2.36 19.37 13.90
CA ILE A 8 -1.87 18.08 13.41
C ILE A 8 -1.22 18.26 12.04
N VAL A 9 0.04 17.82 11.93
CA VAL A 9 0.75 17.73 10.65
C VAL A 9 0.91 16.27 10.26
N ILE A 10 0.45 15.92 9.06
CA ILE A 10 0.63 14.60 8.46
C ILE A 10 1.74 14.72 7.41
N ALA A 11 2.85 14.03 7.64
CA ALA A 11 3.94 13.99 6.68
C ALA A 11 3.66 12.95 5.59
N ASN A 12 3.41 13.45 4.37
CA ASN A 12 3.05 12.72 3.16
C ASN A 12 1.65 12.07 3.17
N TRP A 13 1.11 11.84 1.97
CA TRP A 13 -0.08 11.02 1.80
C TRP A 13 0.12 9.93 0.76
N ARG A 14 0.03 8.67 1.20
CA ARG A 14 0.21 7.55 0.28
C ARG A 14 -1.02 6.67 0.12
N LEU A 15 -1.81 6.39 1.16
CA LEU A 15 -3.02 5.55 0.99
C LEU A 15 -4.13 5.82 2.00
N ILE A 16 -3.87 5.82 3.31
CA ILE A 16 -4.92 5.97 4.36
C ILE A 16 -4.53 7.00 5.41
N SER A 17 -3.44 7.73 5.20
CA SER A 17 -2.91 8.64 6.21
C SER A 17 -3.66 9.95 6.35
N GLY A 18 -4.74 10.12 5.60
CA GLY A 18 -5.80 11.06 5.98
C GLY A 18 -6.60 10.44 7.03
N LEU A 19 -6.02 10.56 8.20
CA LEU A 19 -6.83 10.78 9.35
C LEU A 19 -7.60 12.07 9.12
N ASP A 20 -8.81 11.89 8.61
CA ASP A 20 -9.95 12.55 9.21
C ASP A 20 -9.85 12.30 10.71
N ALA A 21 -9.38 13.31 11.44
CA ALA A 21 -9.85 13.55 12.80
C ALA A 21 -11.33 14.02 12.81
N TRP A 22 -12.11 13.68 11.77
CA TRP A 22 -13.43 14.25 11.55
C TRP A 22 -14.51 13.53 12.35
N SER A 23 -15.15 14.37 13.14
CA SER A 23 -16.61 14.48 13.24
C SER A 23 -17.32 13.79 14.39
N HIS A 24 -16.63 13.56 15.52
CA HIS A 24 -17.33 13.27 16.79
C HIS A 24 -16.80 14.02 18.03
N GLY A 25 -15.93 15.03 17.89
CA GLY A 25 -15.50 15.84 19.05
C GLY A 25 -14.98 17.23 18.69
N GLU A 26 -15.28 18.22 19.52
CA GLU A 26 -14.92 19.65 19.40
C GLU A 26 -13.40 19.95 19.53
N THR A 27 -12.52 18.94 19.47
CA THR A 27 -11.15 19.00 20.03
C THR A 27 -10.00 18.97 19.02
N THR A 28 -10.25 18.84 17.71
CA THR A 28 -9.18 18.75 16.70
C THR A 28 -9.06 20.03 15.89
N GLY A 29 -7.87 20.63 15.88
CA GLY A 29 -7.57 21.89 15.18
C GLY A 29 -7.30 21.71 13.69
N PRO A 30 -6.67 22.70 13.03
CA PRO A 30 -6.35 22.61 11.62
C PRO A 30 -5.42 21.43 11.34
N GLN A 31 -5.70 20.72 10.24
CA GLN A 31 -4.92 19.58 9.77
C GLN A 31 -4.18 19.96 8.49
N CYS A 32 -2.87 19.74 8.47
CA CYS A 32 -2.03 20.00 7.31
C CYS A 32 -1.32 18.71 6.87
N ILE A 33 -1.53 18.30 5.61
CA ILE A 33 -0.73 17.25 4.97
C ILE A 33 0.39 17.90 4.17
N LEU A 34 1.63 17.55 4.48
CA LEU A 34 2.81 17.91 3.71
C LEU A 34 3.12 16.80 2.70
N GLU A 35 2.63 16.93 1.48
CA GLU A 35 2.84 15.97 0.39
C GLU A 35 4.07 16.33 -0.44
N GLN A 36 5.05 15.43 -0.52
CA GLN A 36 6.26 15.70 -1.30
C GLN A 36 6.03 15.76 -2.82
N TYR A 37 4.98 15.12 -3.33
CA TYR A 37 4.70 15.10 -4.75
C TYR A 37 4.20 16.49 -5.19
N PRO A 38 4.73 17.03 -6.30
CA PRO A 38 4.51 18.43 -6.67
C PRO A 38 3.12 18.70 -7.25
N THR A 39 2.27 17.68 -7.38
CA THR A 39 0.92 17.81 -7.93
C THR A 39 -0.07 16.97 -7.13
N SER A 40 -1.34 17.39 -7.11
CA SER A 40 -2.44 16.56 -6.57
C SER A 40 -2.90 15.47 -7.54
N THR A 41 -2.36 15.47 -8.77
CA THR A 41 -2.67 14.46 -9.79
C THR A 41 -1.64 13.35 -9.69
N ARG A 42 -2.11 12.10 -9.67
CA ARG A 42 -1.22 10.97 -9.54
C ARG A 42 -1.18 10.21 -10.85
N GLU A 43 0.01 10.19 -11.46
CA GLU A 43 0.28 9.38 -12.64
C GLU A 43 0.08 7.90 -12.31
N GLY A 44 -0.49 7.17 -13.27
CA GLY A 44 -1.04 5.84 -13.04
C GLY A 44 -0.02 4.86 -12.51
N GLN A 45 -0.14 4.51 -11.24
CA GLN A 45 0.33 3.23 -10.76
C GLN A 45 -0.77 2.22 -11.03
N ALA A 46 -0.62 1.38 -12.06
CA ALA A 46 -1.48 0.24 -12.34
C ALA A 46 -1.31 -0.85 -11.26
N ALA A 47 -1.54 -0.46 -10.01
CA ALA A 47 -1.34 -1.24 -8.81
C ALA A 47 -2.72 -1.55 -8.22
N GLY A 48 -3.18 -2.78 -8.46
CA GLY A 48 -4.30 -3.33 -7.72
C GLY A 48 -3.99 -3.47 -6.23
N MET A 49 -5.04 -3.42 -5.41
CA MET A 49 -4.96 -3.57 -3.96
C MET A 49 -6.26 -4.16 -3.40
N SER A 50 -6.16 -4.79 -2.23
CA SER A 50 -7.31 -5.10 -1.38
C SER A 50 -7.35 -4.11 -0.22
N THR A 51 -8.54 -3.76 0.22
CA THR A 51 -8.73 -2.92 1.41
C THR A 51 -8.59 -3.71 2.71
N GLY A 52 -8.75 -5.03 2.67
CA GLY A 52 -8.79 -5.88 3.87
C GLY A 52 -9.92 -5.52 4.84
N ILE A 53 -9.93 -6.16 6.00
CA ILE A 53 -11.00 -5.99 7.00
C ILE A 53 -10.99 -4.59 7.63
N HIS A 54 -9.79 -4.06 7.96
CA HIS A 54 -9.68 -2.77 8.62
C HIS A 54 -9.90 -1.63 7.65
N GLY A 55 -9.46 -1.74 6.39
CA GLY A 55 -9.79 -0.76 5.36
C GLY A 55 -11.29 -0.69 5.07
N GLN A 56 -11.98 -1.83 5.07
CA GLN A 56 -13.45 -1.84 4.97
C GLN A 56 -14.12 -1.23 6.20
N LYS A 57 -13.63 -1.50 7.41
CA LYS A 57 -14.14 -0.87 8.63
C LYS A 57 -13.92 0.64 8.63
N PHE A 58 -12.74 1.09 8.19
CA PHE A 58 -12.43 2.51 8.03
C PHE A 58 -13.38 3.19 7.05
N LEU A 59 -13.58 2.62 5.87
CA LEU A 59 -14.54 3.16 4.89
C LEU A 59 -15.97 3.20 5.44
N GLN A 60 -16.42 2.15 6.14
CA GLN A 60 -17.76 2.14 6.76
C GLN A 60 -17.97 3.30 7.74
N THR A 61 -16.91 3.72 8.44
CA THR A 61 -16.98 4.81 9.42
C THR A 61 -16.83 6.18 8.78
N HIS A 62 -15.91 6.36 7.83
CA HIS A 62 -15.46 7.69 7.38
C HIS A 62 -15.83 8.04 5.92
N ASP A 63 -16.17 7.06 5.09
CA ASP A 63 -16.45 7.32 3.68
C ASP A 63 -17.88 7.83 3.47
N ARG A 64 -18.01 9.12 3.12
CA ARG A 64 -19.29 9.79 2.91
C ARG A 64 -19.85 9.59 1.49
N LEU A 65 -19.11 8.95 0.59
CA LEU A 65 -19.54 8.68 -0.78
C LEU A 65 -20.42 7.40 -0.86
N VAL A 66 -21.51 7.40 -0.09
CA VAL A 66 -22.44 6.27 0.00
C VAL A 66 -23.07 5.97 -1.37
N GLY A 67 -23.25 4.69 -1.70
CA GLY A 67 -23.86 4.25 -2.95
C GLY A 67 -22.97 4.33 -4.19
N ARG A 68 -21.72 4.82 -4.05
CA ARG A 68 -20.72 4.82 -5.12
C ARG A 68 -19.70 3.71 -4.90
N PRO A 69 -19.87 2.49 -5.47
CA PRO A 69 -18.89 1.42 -5.32
C PRO A 69 -17.54 1.82 -5.92
N HIS A 70 -16.45 1.34 -5.33
CA HIS A 70 -15.08 1.70 -5.69
C HIS A 70 -14.16 0.47 -5.77
N PHE A 71 -14.76 -0.72 -5.88
CA PHE A 71 -14.07 -1.99 -5.89
C PHE A 71 -14.83 -3.00 -6.76
N VAL A 72 -14.11 -4.00 -7.22
CA VAL A 72 -14.64 -5.22 -7.84
C VAL A 72 -14.53 -6.35 -6.81
N THR A 73 -15.51 -7.24 -6.77
CA THR A 73 -15.47 -8.39 -5.85
C THR A 73 -14.74 -9.56 -6.48
N ALA A 74 -14.08 -10.34 -5.63
CA ALA A 74 -13.74 -11.72 -5.93
C ALA A 74 -14.21 -12.59 -4.77
N SER A 75 -15.16 -13.48 -5.05
CA SER A 75 -15.73 -14.38 -4.05
C SER A 75 -14.85 -15.59 -3.77
N TYR A 76 -13.89 -15.87 -4.65
CA TYR A 76 -13.02 -17.03 -4.56
C TYR A 76 -11.55 -16.69 -4.81
N LEU A 77 -10.66 -17.28 -4.00
CA LEU A 77 -9.25 -17.43 -4.29
C LEU A 77 -9.03 -18.84 -4.85
N ARG A 78 -8.54 -18.95 -6.09
CA ARG A 78 -8.16 -20.21 -6.70
C ARG A 78 -6.65 -20.29 -6.88
N VAL A 79 -6.07 -21.44 -6.57
CA VAL A 79 -4.63 -21.68 -6.74
C VAL A 79 -4.42 -22.75 -7.80
N PHE A 80 -3.55 -22.44 -8.76
CA PHE A 80 -3.21 -23.29 -9.88
C PHE A 80 -1.72 -23.63 -9.88
N ASP A 81 -1.39 -24.85 -10.31
CA ASP A 81 -0.02 -25.26 -10.60
C ASP A 81 0.46 -24.76 -11.98
N LEU A 82 1.63 -25.21 -12.42
CA LEU A 82 2.24 -24.80 -13.70
C LEU A 82 1.38 -25.15 -14.92
N ASP A 83 0.64 -26.26 -14.84
CA ASP A 83 -0.13 -26.84 -15.94
C ASP A 83 -1.61 -26.42 -15.89
N LEU A 84 -1.95 -25.43 -15.05
CA LEU A 84 -3.31 -24.98 -14.75
C LEU A 84 -4.23 -26.03 -14.16
N ASN A 85 -3.68 -27.02 -13.43
CA ASN A 85 -4.53 -27.82 -12.56
C ASN A 85 -4.86 -27.01 -11.31
N GLN A 86 -6.15 -26.89 -10.99
CA GLN A 86 -6.60 -26.23 -9.77
C GLN A 86 -6.23 -27.10 -8.57
N THR A 87 -5.32 -26.62 -7.73
CA THR A 87 -4.88 -27.31 -6.52
C THR A 87 -5.66 -26.90 -5.28
N GLU A 88 -6.29 -25.73 -5.31
CA GLU A 88 -7.02 -25.19 -4.18
C GLU A 88 -8.10 -24.19 -4.62
N GLU A 89 -9.19 -24.14 -3.87
CA GLU A 89 -10.19 -23.09 -3.93
C GLU A 89 -10.64 -22.70 -2.52
N ARG A 90 -10.76 -21.40 -2.26
CA ARG A 90 -11.21 -20.85 -0.98
C ARG A 90 -12.21 -19.73 -1.22
N LYS A 91 -13.30 -19.72 -0.46
CA LYS A 91 -14.20 -18.56 -0.40
C LYS A 91 -13.50 -17.42 0.32
N VAL A 92 -13.53 -16.23 -0.29
CA VAL A 92 -12.91 -15.02 0.23
C VAL A 92 -13.83 -13.83 -0.01
N PRO A 93 -13.92 -12.87 0.93
CA PRO A 93 -14.75 -11.68 0.76
C PRO A 93 -13.95 -10.52 0.14
N PHE A 94 -13.16 -10.78 -0.91
CA PHE A 94 -12.23 -9.76 -1.41
C PHE A 94 -12.96 -8.62 -2.09
N LYS A 95 -12.57 -7.41 -1.71
CA LYS A 95 -12.93 -6.14 -2.36
C LYS A 95 -11.66 -5.53 -2.92
N LEU A 96 -11.53 -5.64 -4.24
CA LEU A 96 -10.33 -5.34 -4.99
C LEU A 96 -10.50 -3.99 -5.68
N THR A 97 -9.60 -3.06 -5.40
CA THR A 97 -9.59 -1.72 -5.97
C THR A 97 -8.20 -1.43 -6.56
N ASN A 98 -7.98 -0.22 -7.03
CA ASN A 98 -6.67 0.26 -7.44
C ASN A 98 -6.31 1.53 -6.67
N TRP A 99 -5.01 1.83 -6.67
CA TRP A 99 -4.47 2.93 -5.89
C TRP A 99 -5.12 4.29 -6.24
N LYS A 100 -5.33 4.60 -7.54
CA LYS A 100 -5.95 5.87 -7.97
C LYS A 100 -7.38 6.00 -7.45
N THR A 101 -8.21 4.98 -7.66
CA THR A 101 -9.61 4.95 -7.23
C THR A 101 -9.71 5.24 -5.74
N PHE A 102 -8.84 4.60 -4.95
CA PHE A 102 -8.81 4.78 -3.51
C PHE A 102 -8.28 6.15 -3.09
N TYR A 103 -7.17 6.61 -3.68
CA TYR A 103 -6.57 7.93 -3.44
C TYR A 103 -7.56 9.07 -3.64
N TYR A 104 -8.20 9.12 -4.82
CA TYR A 104 -9.12 10.20 -5.16
C TYR A 104 -10.40 10.15 -4.32
N ARG A 105 -10.86 8.95 -3.94
CA ARG A 105 -11.97 8.79 -3.03
C ARG A 105 -11.69 9.36 -1.64
N LEU A 106 -10.48 9.16 -1.14
CA LEU A 106 -10.10 9.69 0.17
C LEU A 106 -9.81 11.20 0.12
N ARG A 107 -9.18 11.70 -0.95
CA ARG A 107 -9.05 13.16 -1.16
C ARG A 107 -10.41 13.84 -1.23
N ALA A 108 -11.36 13.27 -1.97
CA ALA A 108 -12.72 13.78 -2.02
C ALA A 108 -13.37 13.87 -0.63
N ASN A 109 -13.15 12.89 0.25
CA ASN A 109 -13.64 12.94 1.63
C ASN A 109 -12.90 14.00 2.48
N PHE A 110 -11.58 14.11 2.33
CA PHE A 110 -10.70 14.95 3.15
C PHE A 110 -10.77 16.45 2.82
N ASP A 111 -10.46 16.84 1.58
CA ASP A 111 -10.38 18.26 1.17
C ASP A 111 -11.41 18.64 0.11
N GLY A 112 -12.27 17.70 -0.29
CA GLY A 112 -13.27 17.93 -1.32
C GLY A 112 -12.69 17.94 -2.73
N LEU A 113 -11.53 17.30 -2.97
CA LEU A 113 -10.94 17.23 -4.31
C LEU A 113 -11.89 16.58 -5.32
N ARG A 114 -12.33 17.38 -6.29
CA ARG A 114 -13.02 16.89 -7.50
C ARG A 114 -12.02 16.21 -8.43
N SER A 115 -12.39 15.06 -8.99
CA SER A 115 -11.55 14.31 -9.92
C SER A 115 -12.38 13.48 -10.90
N GLU A 116 -11.71 12.85 -11.88
CA GLU A 116 -12.32 11.88 -12.79
C GLU A 116 -12.93 10.66 -12.05
N TYR A 117 -12.38 10.28 -10.89
CA TYR A 117 -12.88 9.17 -10.06
C TYR A 117 -14.03 9.58 -9.16
N VAL A 118 -14.04 10.84 -8.70
CA VAL A 118 -15.09 11.42 -7.86
C VAL A 118 -15.44 12.82 -8.38
N PRO A 119 -16.35 12.91 -9.36
CA PRO A 119 -16.78 14.19 -9.92
C PRO A 119 -17.55 15.03 -8.89
N GLU A 120 -18.25 14.39 -7.96
CA GLU A 120 -19.08 15.05 -6.94
C GLU A 120 -18.56 14.65 -5.56
N PRO A 121 -17.59 15.40 -4.99
CA PRO A 121 -17.11 15.16 -3.64
C PRO A 121 -18.21 15.48 -2.62
N PRO A 122 -18.18 14.88 -1.41
CA PRO A 122 -19.12 15.21 -0.34
C PRO A 122 -19.11 16.71 0.00
N PHE A 123 -20.27 17.25 0.36
CA PHE A 123 -20.38 18.62 0.82
C PHE A 123 -19.64 18.83 2.15
N LYS A 124 -18.98 19.98 2.30
CA LYS A 124 -18.44 20.41 3.59
C LYS A 124 -19.59 20.65 4.57
N VAL A 125 -19.48 20.10 5.77
CA VAL A 125 -20.40 20.37 6.89
C VAL A 125 -19.67 21.12 7.99
N PRO A 126 -20.35 21.88 8.87
CA PRO A 126 -19.68 22.77 9.84
C PRO A 126 -18.66 22.10 10.77
N ARG A 127 -18.78 20.79 11.01
CA ARG A 127 -17.90 19.98 11.87
C ARG A 127 -16.59 19.51 11.21
N ASP A 128 -16.40 19.83 9.93
CA ASP A 128 -15.29 19.35 9.11
C ASP A 128 -13.95 20.09 9.40
N GLY A 129 -13.95 21.15 10.20
CA GLY A 129 -12.71 21.89 10.51
C GLY A 129 -11.97 22.39 9.26
N GLN A 130 -10.66 22.61 9.38
CA GLN A 130 -9.81 23.06 8.27
C GLN A 130 -8.85 21.93 7.86
N ALA A 131 -8.88 21.57 6.58
CA ALA A 131 -8.02 20.57 5.96
C ALA A 131 -7.18 21.21 4.85
N ILE A 132 -5.85 21.09 4.95
CA ILE A 132 -4.88 21.60 3.98
C ILE A 132 -4.11 20.40 3.42
N TYR A 133 -4.08 20.27 2.09
CA TYR A 133 -3.23 19.31 1.39
C TYR A 133 -2.16 20.09 0.62
N ASP A 134 -0.99 20.25 1.22
CA ASP A 134 0.10 21.06 0.71
C ASP A 134 1.09 20.22 -0.09
N ILE A 135 1.21 20.51 -1.38
CA ILE A 135 1.97 19.72 -2.36
C ILE A 135 3.39 20.23 -2.55
N GLY A 136 4.27 19.35 -3.03
CA GLY A 136 5.69 19.66 -3.21
C GLY A 136 6.45 19.91 -1.91
N LYS A 137 5.93 19.49 -0.75
CA LYS A 137 6.54 19.68 0.57
C LYS A 137 7.28 18.42 1.01
N LYS A 138 8.59 18.38 0.80
CA LYS A 138 9.44 17.26 1.21
C LYS A 138 9.95 17.48 2.63
N VAL A 139 9.49 16.68 3.58
CA VAL A 139 10.02 16.69 4.95
C VAL A 139 11.49 16.27 4.94
N ILE A 140 12.32 17.04 5.63
CA ILE A 140 13.77 16.84 5.74
C ILE A 140 14.25 16.69 7.19
N GLU A 141 13.48 17.17 8.17
CA GLU A 141 13.85 17.09 9.57
C GLU A 141 12.62 17.04 10.48
N VAL A 142 12.74 16.31 11.58
CA VAL A 142 11.79 16.32 12.70
C VAL A 142 12.59 16.36 14.00
N LYS A 143 12.23 17.25 14.93
CA LYS A 143 12.88 17.39 16.24
C LYS A 143 11.86 17.57 17.34
N HIS A 144 12.25 17.23 18.56
CA HIS A 144 11.53 17.58 19.77
C HIS A 144 12.52 18.11 20.80
N CYS A 145 12.30 19.32 21.33
CA CYS A 145 13.05 19.84 22.47
C CYS A 145 12.14 20.58 23.45
N ASP A 146 12.57 20.70 24.71
CA ASP A 146 11.75 21.24 25.79
C ASP A 146 11.31 22.69 25.55
N GLU A 147 12.11 23.49 24.85
CA GLU A 147 11.83 24.91 24.58
C GLU A 147 10.93 25.15 23.38
N SER A 148 11.15 24.44 22.26
CA SER A 148 10.42 24.65 20.99
C SER A 148 9.30 23.62 20.75
N GLY A 149 9.19 22.61 21.60
CA GLY A 149 8.26 21.51 21.42
C GLY A 149 8.62 20.65 20.22
N LEU A 150 7.59 20.13 19.55
CA LEU A 150 7.74 19.31 18.35
C LEU A 150 7.84 20.21 17.11
N THR A 151 8.85 19.98 16.28
CA THR A 151 9.07 20.73 15.04
C THR A 151 9.23 19.81 13.85
N ILE A 152 8.73 20.26 12.70
CA ILE A 152 8.88 19.59 11.40
C ILE A 152 9.36 20.59 10.36
N THR A 153 10.48 20.27 9.71
CA THR A 153 11.06 21.10 8.65
C THR A 153 10.89 20.40 7.31
N PHE A 154 10.40 21.14 6.33
CA PHE A 154 10.24 20.66 4.96
C PHE A 154 10.83 21.65 3.97
N GLN A 155 11.11 21.15 2.77
CA GLN A 155 11.65 21.89 1.65
C GLN A 155 10.68 21.82 0.47
N ASP A 156 10.56 22.91 -0.26
CA ASP A 156 9.79 22.92 -1.50
C ASP A 156 10.42 22.04 -2.58
N SER A 157 9.60 21.56 -3.51
CA SER A 157 9.99 20.70 -4.64
C SER A 157 11.07 21.28 -5.56
N GLY A 158 11.41 22.57 -5.43
CA GLY A 158 12.56 23.20 -6.09
C GLY A 158 13.86 23.24 -5.27
N GLY A 159 13.83 22.92 -3.97
CA GLY A 159 15.02 22.92 -3.11
C GLY A 159 15.50 24.30 -2.62
N HIS A 160 14.82 25.39 -2.97
CA HIS A 160 15.34 26.75 -2.74
C HIS A 160 15.01 27.32 -1.36
N SER A 161 13.98 26.82 -0.68
CA SER A 161 13.57 27.30 0.64
C SER A 161 13.13 26.15 1.53
N SER A 162 13.39 26.29 2.84
CA SER A 162 12.90 25.39 3.89
C SER A 162 12.07 26.16 4.89
N GLU A 163 10.98 25.55 5.34
CA GLU A 163 10.06 26.10 6.34
C GLU A 163 9.92 25.12 7.50
N THR A 164 9.71 25.63 8.70
CA THR A 164 9.54 24.85 9.92
C THR A 164 8.19 25.16 10.57
N LEU A 165 7.40 24.12 10.83
CA LEU A 165 6.16 24.20 11.59
C LEU A 165 6.36 23.64 13.00
N HIS A 166 5.51 24.09 13.93
CA HIS A 166 5.52 23.71 15.35
C HIS A 166 4.20 23.03 15.76
N PRO A 167 3.87 21.84 15.21
CA PRO A 167 2.61 21.18 15.49
C PRO A 167 2.55 20.59 16.91
N ASP A 168 1.34 20.37 17.43
CA ASP A 168 1.15 19.58 18.65
C ASP A 168 1.38 18.08 18.38
N LEU A 169 1.11 17.63 17.15
CA LEU A 169 1.17 16.23 16.73
C LEU A 169 1.71 16.06 15.30
N ILE A 170 2.62 15.09 15.10
CA ILE A 170 3.06 14.62 13.78
C ILE A 170 2.59 13.19 13.52
N ILE A 171 1.96 12.97 12.37
CA ILE A 171 1.65 11.63 11.87
C ILE A 171 2.52 11.38 10.63
N ALA A 172 3.55 10.57 10.79
CA ALA A 172 4.48 10.20 9.75
C ALA A 172 3.93 9.06 8.90
N ALA A 173 3.49 9.39 7.69
CA ALA A 173 2.87 8.46 6.76
C ALA A 173 3.50 8.49 5.36
N ASP A 174 4.81 8.70 5.35
CA ASP A 174 5.69 8.79 4.19
C ASP A 174 6.10 7.43 3.58
N GLY A 175 5.39 6.38 3.99
CA GLY A 175 5.32 5.08 3.30
C GLY A 175 6.59 4.24 3.37
N ALA A 176 6.72 3.30 2.42
CA ALA A 176 7.78 2.28 2.42
C ALA A 176 9.21 2.85 2.49
N ASN A 177 9.43 4.05 1.96
CA ASN A 177 10.71 4.75 1.92
C ASN A 177 10.82 5.88 2.95
N SER A 178 10.00 5.83 4.00
CA SER A 178 9.87 6.85 5.04
C SER A 178 11.19 7.56 5.37
N THR A 179 11.22 8.87 5.12
CA THR A 179 12.29 9.77 5.52
C THR A 179 12.29 9.91 7.03
N ILE A 180 11.12 10.07 7.65
CA ILE A 180 11.02 10.27 9.11
C ILE A 180 11.52 9.04 9.85
N ARG A 181 11.16 7.82 9.42
CA ARG A 181 11.71 6.59 10.01
C ARG A 181 13.23 6.56 9.93
N LYS A 182 13.84 6.99 8.82
CA LYS A 182 15.30 7.03 8.66
C LYS A 182 15.96 8.10 9.52
N LEU A 183 15.29 9.23 9.76
CA LEU A 183 15.78 10.26 10.68
C LEU A 183 15.81 9.74 12.12
N ILE A 184 14.80 8.97 12.52
CA ILE A 184 14.68 8.39 13.87
C ILE A 184 15.61 7.16 14.04
N PHE A 185 15.67 6.30 13.03
CA PHE A 185 16.46 5.07 13.02
C PHE A 185 17.40 5.04 11.79
N PRO A 186 18.52 5.78 11.81
CA PRO A 186 19.42 5.88 10.66
C PRO A 186 20.04 4.54 10.26
N ASP A 187 20.23 3.63 11.23
CA ASP A 187 20.81 2.30 11.01
C ASP A 187 19.77 1.23 10.64
N LEU A 188 18.48 1.58 10.59
CA LEU A 188 17.41 0.64 10.26
C LEU A 188 17.33 0.42 8.76
N GLU A 189 17.87 -0.70 8.31
CA GLU A 189 17.83 -1.10 6.91
C GLU A 189 16.51 -1.77 6.51
N ALA A 190 16.21 -1.71 5.21
CA ALA A 190 15.12 -2.46 4.58
C ALA A 190 15.71 -3.31 3.45
N PRO A 191 16.37 -4.44 3.77
CA PRO A 191 17.13 -5.20 2.80
C PRO A 191 16.23 -5.81 1.73
N TYR A 192 16.77 -5.91 0.52
CA TYR A 192 16.12 -6.62 -0.58
C TYR A 192 15.84 -8.08 -0.19
N ALA A 193 14.61 -8.52 -0.39
CA ALA A 193 14.14 -9.85 0.00
C ALA A 193 14.43 -10.94 -1.04
N GLY A 194 15.16 -10.63 -2.11
CA GLY A 194 15.49 -11.59 -3.17
C GLY A 194 14.43 -11.75 -4.27
N CYS A 195 13.32 -11.00 -4.20
CA CYS A 195 12.21 -11.12 -5.15
C CYS A 195 11.78 -9.78 -5.73
N LEU A 196 11.61 -9.74 -7.05
CA LEU A 196 11.02 -8.63 -7.78
C LEU A 196 9.53 -8.87 -8.02
N THR A 197 8.75 -7.80 -8.17
CA THR A 197 7.37 -7.88 -8.66
C THR A 197 7.24 -7.15 -9.97
N TRP A 198 7.03 -7.89 -11.05
CA TRP A 198 6.55 -7.34 -12.31
C TRP A 198 5.06 -7.10 -12.20
N ARG A 199 4.62 -5.92 -12.63
CA ARG A 199 3.23 -5.51 -12.49
C ARG A 199 2.75 -4.86 -13.77
N GLY A 200 1.51 -5.14 -14.11
CA GLY A 200 0.85 -4.54 -15.26
C GLY A 200 -0.64 -4.80 -15.23
N VAL A 201 -1.34 -4.07 -16.09
CA VAL A 201 -2.79 -4.23 -16.30
C VAL A 201 -3.09 -4.40 -17.77
N VAL A 202 -4.23 -5.03 -18.05
CA VAL A 202 -4.83 -5.11 -19.38
C VAL A 202 -6.30 -4.72 -19.27
N LEU A 203 -6.80 -3.92 -20.20
CA LEU A 203 -8.22 -3.59 -20.28
C LEU A 203 -9.03 -4.85 -20.57
N GLU A 204 -10.11 -5.05 -19.82
CA GLU A 204 -10.86 -6.31 -19.83
C GLU A 204 -11.38 -6.66 -21.22
N ASN A 205 -11.91 -5.70 -21.98
CA ASN A 205 -12.40 -5.91 -23.34
C ASN A 205 -11.31 -6.21 -24.39
N HIS A 206 -10.03 -6.07 -24.05
CA HIS A 206 -8.93 -6.47 -24.92
C HIS A 206 -8.63 -7.96 -24.81
N LEU A 207 -9.29 -8.70 -23.90
CA LEU A 207 -9.09 -10.12 -23.68
C LEU A 207 -10.21 -10.95 -24.30
N SER A 208 -9.89 -12.19 -24.66
CA SER A 208 -10.85 -13.18 -25.14
C SER A 208 -11.96 -13.48 -24.12
N ASP A 209 -13.10 -13.94 -24.60
CA ASP A 209 -14.26 -14.29 -23.76
C ASP A 209 -13.90 -15.39 -22.77
N GLU A 210 -13.10 -16.37 -23.21
CA GLU A 210 -12.60 -17.46 -22.39
C GLU A 210 -11.72 -16.94 -21.25
N THR A 211 -10.81 -16.02 -21.54
CA THR A 211 -9.96 -15.38 -20.54
C THR A 211 -10.76 -14.54 -19.55
N ARG A 212 -11.74 -13.77 -20.03
CA ARG A 212 -12.62 -12.97 -19.15
C ARG A 212 -13.43 -13.87 -18.22
N ALA A 213 -13.99 -14.96 -18.73
CA ALA A 213 -14.74 -15.93 -17.94
C ALA A 213 -13.86 -16.61 -16.88
N PHE A 214 -12.60 -16.92 -17.20
CA PHE A 214 -11.67 -17.54 -16.25
C PHE A 214 -11.37 -16.64 -15.03
N PHE A 215 -11.24 -15.33 -15.24
CA PHE A 215 -10.94 -14.38 -14.15
C PHE A 215 -12.19 -13.80 -13.46
N HIS A 216 -13.38 -13.99 -14.02
CA HIS A 216 -14.62 -13.43 -13.48
C HIS A 216 -14.90 -13.89 -12.04
N ASP A 217 -15.01 -12.96 -11.09
CA ASP A 217 -15.27 -13.22 -9.65
C ASP A 217 -14.18 -14.07 -8.95
N HIS A 218 -12.98 -14.13 -9.52
CA HIS A 218 -11.85 -14.87 -8.98
C HIS A 218 -10.63 -13.98 -8.73
N CYS A 219 -9.96 -14.24 -7.62
CA CYS A 219 -8.55 -13.91 -7.43
C CYS A 219 -7.76 -15.19 -7.71
N ILE A 220 -6.86 -15.14 -8.67
CA ILE A 220 -6.09 -16.30 -9.14
C ILE A 220 -4.68 -16.21 -8.58
N ARG A 221 -4.19 -17.31 -8.02
CA ARG A 221 -2.77 -17.52 -7.74
C ARG A 221 -2.24 -18.62 -8.65
N TYR A 222 -1.28 -18.30 -9.50
CA TYR A 222 -0.74 -19.22 -10.50
C TYR A 222 0.75 -19.47 -10.25
N LYS A 223 1.15 -20.72 -10.05
CA LYS A 223 2.56 -21.09 -9.81
C LYS A 223 3.37 -21.00 -11.10
N VAL A 224 4.60 -20.48 -11.02
CA VAL A 224 5.57 -20.46 -12.12
C VAL A 224 6.94 -20.97 -11.65
N LYS A 225 7.82 -21.39 -12.57
CA LYS A 225 9.10 -22.04 -12.21
C LYS A 225 10.00 -21.21 -11.27
N LYS A 226 9.94 -19.87 -11.36
CA LYS A 226 10.70 -18.93 -10.52
C LYS A 226 9.79 -17.99 -9.73
N GLY A 227 8.71 -18.54 -9.17
CA GLY A 227 7.82 -17.83 -8.26
C GLY A 227 6.36 -18.05 -8.57
N TYR A 228 5.56 -16.97 -8.55
CA TYR A 228 4.12 -17.11 -8.78
C TYR A 228 3.49 -15.79 -9.21
N MET A 229 2.29 -15.88 -9.77
CA MET A 229 1.49 -14.74 -10.17
C MET A 229 0.24 -14.62 -9.33
N VAL A 230 -0.22 -13.39 -9.14
CA VAL A 230 -1.54 -13.07 -8.62
C VAL A 230 -2.27 -12.26 -9.68
N VAL A 231 -3.45 -12.73 -10.09
CA VAL A 231 -4.25 -12.10 -11.17
C VAL A 231 -5.67 -11.89 -10.69
N TYR A 232 -6.20 -10.67 -10.87
CA TYR A 232 -7.55 -10.33 -10.43
C TYR A 232 -8.07 -9.07 -11.12
N ILE A 233 -9.39 -8.89 -11.07
CA ILE A 233 -10.07 -7.74 -11.66
C ILE A 233 -10.06 -6.55 -10.68
N ILE A 234 -9.77 -5.36 -11.19
CA ILE A 234 -9.82 -4.08 -10.47
C ILE A 234 -10.62 -3.05 -11.28
N PRO A 235 -11.04 -1.92 -10.67
CA PRO A 235 -11.63 -0.83 -11.42
C PRO A 235 -10.74 -0.37 -12.58
N GLY A 236 -11.39 0.03 -13.67
CA GLY A 236 -10.78 0.59 -14.86
C GLY A 236 -10.36 2.05 -14.71
N GLU A 237 -10.24 2.72 -15.85
CA GLU A 237 -10.13 4.18 -15.90
C GLU A 237 -11.31 4.85 -15.20
N ASN A 238 -11.06 5.99 -14.57
CA ASN A 238 -12.06 6.77 -13.83
C ASN A 238 -12.79 5.99 -12.72
N GLY A 239 -12.26 4.83 -12.33
CA GLY A 239 -12.86 3.96 -11.33
C GLY A 239 -14.03 3.13 -11.85
N SER A 240 -14.18 2.95 -13.18
CA SER A 240 -15.26 2.14 -13.74
C SER A 240 -15.20 0.71 -13.23
N ILE A 241 -16.35 0.18 -12.81
CA ILE A 241 -16.54 -1.21 -12.41
C ILE A 241 -17.43 -1.98 -13.40
N VAL A 242 -17.75 -1.38 -14.54
CA VAL A 242 -18.59 -1.97 -15.58
C VAL A 242 -17.80 -3.08 -16.28
N PRO A 243 -18.34 -4.31 -16.40
CA PRO A 243 -17.69 -5.37 -17.18
C PRO A 243 -17.31 -4.91 -18.59
N GLY A 244 -16.06 -5.18 -18.99
CA GLY A 244 -15.46 -4.71 -20.25
C GLY A 244 -14.63 -3.43 -20.10
N GLU A 245 -14.95 -2.57 -19.13
CA GLU A 245 -14.21 -1.34 -18.85
C GLU A 245 -13.20 -1.49 -17.70
N ARG A 246 -13.22 -2.62 -17.00
CA ARG A 246 -12.32 -2.92 -15.86
C ARG A 246 -10.92 -3.27 -16.34
N HIS A 247 -9.97 -3.32 -15.41
CA HIS A 247 -8.63 -3.83 -15.68
C HIS A 247 -8.42 -5.22 -15.05
N ILE A 248 -7.76 -6.11 -15.78
CA ILE A 248 -7.14 -7.30 -15.23
C ILE A 248 -5.76 -6.92 -14.72
N ASN A 249 -5.57 -6.94 -13.40
CA ASN A 249 -4.30 -6.68 -12.74
C ASN A 249 -3.51 -7.98 -12.59
N LEU A 250 -2.27 -7.98 -13.07
CA LEU A 250 -1.33 -9.09 -12.94
C LEU A 250 -0.11 -8.63 -12.15
N VAL A 251 0.23 -9.41 -11.12
CA VAL A 251 1.46 -9.25 -10.34
C VAL A 251 2.25 -10.55 -10.41
N TRP A 252 3.43 -10.53 -11.01
CA TRP A 252 4.34 -11.66 -11.03
C TRP A 252 5.48 -11.45 -10.03
N TYR A 253 5.52 -12.30 -9.02
CA TYR A 253 6.60 -12.42 -8.05
C TYR A 253 7.70 -13.29 -8.67
N HIS A 254 8.77 -12.63 -9.12
CA HIS A 254 9.91 -13.25 -9.78
C HIS A 254 11.07 -13.37 -8.80
N ASN A 255 11.55 -14.60 -8.59
CA ASN A 255 12.70 -14.85 -7.73
C ASN A 255 14.01 -14.57 -8.49
N CYS A 256 14.82 -13.65 -7.97
CA CYS A 256 16.12 -13.26 -8.54
C CYS A 256 17.31 -13.57 -7.62
N VAL A 257 17.13 -14.35 -6.54
CA VAL A 257 18.21 -14.63 -5.57
C VAL A 257 19.44 -15.24 -6.23
N GLU A 258 19.24 -16.12 -7.22
CA GLU A 258 20.31 -16.90 -7.85
C GLU A 258 21.09 -16.13 -8.93
N ASN A 259 20.67 -14.91 -9.29
CA ASN A 259 21.30 -14.14 -10.37
C ASN A 259 21.34 -12.63 -10.05
N PRO A 260 22.40 -12.15 -9.37
CA PRO A 260 22.57 -10.74 -9.05
C PRO A 260 22.61 -9.82 -10.28
N ASP A 261 23.18 -10.28 -11.40
CA ASP A 261 23.27 -9.49 -12.64
C ASP A 261 21.88 -9.28 -13.26
N GLU A 262 21.00 -10.27 -13.14
CA GLU A 262 19.59 -10.12 -13.55
C GLU A 262 18.89 -9.02 -12.74
N PHE A 263 19.13 -8.95 -11.43
CA PHE A 263 18.58 -7.88 -10.60
C PHE A 263 19.07 -6.50 -11.05
N VAL A 264 20.38 -6.32 -11.22
CA VAL A 264 20.95 -5.03 -11.65
C VAL A 264 20.37 -4.60 -13.00
N ASN A 265 20.30 -5.53 -13.95
CA ASN A 265 19.77 -5.26 -15.28
C ASN A 265 18.27 -4.89 -15.25
N ILE A 266 17.45 -5.63 -14.50
CA ILE A 266 16.01 -5.32 -14.38
C ILE A 266 15.76 -4.00 -13.66
N MET A 267 16.58 -3.70 -12.65
CA MET A 267 16.42 -2.51 -11.81
C MET A 267 17.10 -1.26 -12.37
N THR A 268 17.73 -1.33 -13.54
CA THR A 268 18.29 -0.17 -14.25
C THR A 268 17.29 0.33 -15.29
N ASP A 269 16.97 1.62 -15.27
CA ASP A 269 16.00 2.21 -16.19
C ASP A 269 16.59 2.55 -17.58
N ILE A 270 15.73 3.07 -18.46
CA ILE A 270 16.12 3.53 -19.82
C ILE A 270 17.15 4.66 -19.83
N ASP A 271 17.32 5.40 -18.73
CA ASP A 271 18.27 6.49 -18.61
C ASP A 271 19.59 6.02 -17.97
N GLY A 272 19.71 4.72 -17.66
CA GLY A 272 20.88 4.12 -17.01
C GLY A 272 20.91 4.29 -15.49
N VAL A 273 19.82 4.76 -14.87
CA VAL A 273 19.74 4.92 -13.42
C VAL A 273 19.33 3.58 -12.78
N GLN A 274 20.17 3.08 -11.87
CA GLN A 274 19.84 1.90 -11.07
C GLN A 274 18.92 2.29 -9.89
N HIS A 275 17.72 1.72 -9.88
CA HIS A 275 16.72 1.94 -8.84
C HIS A 275 16.88 0.91 -7.72
N GLN A 276 16.88 1.37 -6.47
CA GLN A 276 16.89 0.45 -5.32
C GLN A 276 15.54 -0.25 -5.09
N ARG A 277 14.44 0.39 -5.51
CA ARG A 277 13.08 0.02 -5.09
C ARG A 277 12.15 -0.24 -6.26
N THR A 278 11.98 0.72 -7.16
CA THR A 278 10.98 0.61 -8.22
C THR A 278 11.49 1.30 -9.46
N VAL A 279 11.50 0.59 -10.57
CA VAL A 279 11.62 1.20 -11.90
C VAL A 279 10.19 1.57 -12.31
N PRO A 280 9.87 2.86 -12.43
CA PRO A 280 8.50 3.30 -12.66
C PRO A 280 8.02 3.02 -14.09
N PHE A 281 6.74 3.28 -14.33
CA PHE A 281 6.13 3.21 -15.66
C PHE A 281 6.90 4.04 -16.68
N GLY A 282 7.00 3.52 -17.89
CA GLY A 282 7.73 4.19 -18.99
C GLY A 282 9.24 4.20 -18.82
N LYS A 283 9.79 3.71 -17.70
CA LYS A 283 11.23 3.67 -17.42
C LYS A 283 11.84 2.28 -17.50
N VAL A 284 11.03 1.22 -17.56
CA VAL A 284 11.53 -0.15 -17.79
C VAL A 284 12.17 -0.23 -19.18
N GLN A 285 13.40 -0.73 -19.25
CA GLN A 285 14.11 -0.89 -20.51
C GLN A 285 13.35 -1.81 -21.49
N PRO A 286 13.07 -1.37 -22.74
CA PRO A 286 12.32 -2.16 -23.71
C PRO A 286 12.92 -3.55 -23.96
N GLN A 287 14.25 -3.64 -24.09
CA GLN A 287 14.96 -4.90 -24.28
C GLN A 287 14.81 -5.88 -23.10
N VAL A 288 14.81 -5.37 -21.87
CA VAL A 288 14.57 -6.19 -20.67
C VAL A 288 13.12 -6.70 -20.71
N TRP A 289 12.15 -5.84 -21.01
CA TRP A 289 10.76 -6.25 -21.09
C TRP A 289 10.49 -7.28 -22.20
N GLN A 290 11.05 -7.06 -23.40
CA GLN A 290 10.92 -8.00 -24.52
C GLN A 290 11.52 -9.36 -24.17
N LYS A 291 12.67 -9.39 -23.48
CA LYS A 291 13.26 -10.63 -22.97
C LYS A 291 12.33 -11.33 -21.97
N GLN A 292 11.67 -10.59 -21.09
CA GLN A 292 10.70 -11.17 -20.14
C GLN A 292 9.47 -11.75 -20.86
N ILE A 293 8.95 -11.07 -21.88
CA ILE A 293 7.87 -11.61 -22.71
C ILE A 293 8.35 -12.89 -23.42
N GLN A 294 9.48 -12.85 -24.12
CA GLN A 294 9.96 -13.98 -24.93
C GLN A 294 10.30 -15.21 -24.08
N ASN A 295 11.05 -15.04 -23.00
CA ASN A 295 11.54 -16.15 -22.18
C ASN A 295 10.40 -16.83 -21.39
N HIS A 296 9.37 -16.08 -21.02
CA HIS A 296 8.38 -16.57 -20.07
C HIS A 296 7.00 -16.79 -20.68
N ALA A 297 6.59 -16.05 -21.72
CA ALA A 297 5.29 -16.26 -22.36
C ALA A 297 5.16 -17.64 -23.03
N ILE A 298 6.27 -18.29 -23.43
CA ILE A 298 6.24 -19.67 -23.94
C ILE A 298 5.88 -20.66 -22.83
N ASN A 299 6.21 -20.35 -21.57
CA ASN A 299 6.05 -21.23 -20.42
C ASN A 299 4.76 -20.97 -19.62
N PHE A 300 3.99 -19.93 -19.95
CA PHE A 300 2.72 -19.65 -19.29
C PHE A 300 1.57 -20.31 -20.06
N ALA A 301 0.66 -20.93 -19.32
CA ALA A 301 -0.55 -21.48 -19.90
C ALA A 301 -1.57 -20.37 -20.26
N SER A 302 -2.42 -20.62 -21.26
CA SER A 302 -3.59 -19.79 -21.52
C SER A 302 -4.59 -20.00 -20.37
N PRO A 303 -5.13 -18.98 -19.68
CA PRO A 303 -5.26 -17.57 -20.12
C PRO A 303 -4.20 -16.59 -19.59
N ILE A 304 -3.31 -17.03 -18.69
CA ILE A 304 -2.27 -16.17 -18.08
C ILE A 304 -1.35 -15.58 -19.15
N LYS A 305 -0.98 -16.40 -20.14
CA LYS A 305 -0.16 -15.97 -21.28
C LYS A 305 -0.76 -14.80 -22.05
N GLU A 306 -2.08 -14.81 -22.27
CA GLU A 306 -2.77 -13.76 -23.00
C GLU A 306 -2.64 -12.42 -22.27
N VAL A 307 -2.96 -12.40 -20.97
CA VAL A 307 -2.83 -11.20 -20.14
C VAL A 307 -1.40 -10.69 -20.15
N TRP A 308 -0.42 -11.56 -19.89
CA TRP A 308 1.00 -11.17 -19.86
C TRP A 308 1.46 -10.52 -21.16
N SER A 309 1.10 -11.11 -22.31
CA SER A 309 1.49 -10.62 -23.63
C SER A 309 0.86 -9.28 -24.02
N LYS A 310 -0.27 -8.92 -23.41
CA LYS A 310 -1.04 -7.70 -23.71
C LYS A 310 -0.74 -6.54 -22.75
N ILE A 311 0.14 -6.73 -21.76
CA ILE A 311 0.58 -5.63 -20.89
C ILE A 311 1.42 -4.64 -21.71
N GLN A 312 0.96 -3.39 -21.76
CA GLN A 312 1.64 -2.29 -22.44
C GLN A 312 2.33 -1.32 -21.48
N SER A 313 1.93 -1.33 -20.22
CA SER A 313 2.42 -0.44 -19.18
C SER A 313 2.82 -1.30 -17.98
N GLN A 314 4.09 -1.69 -17.97
CA GLN A 314 4.69 -2.46 -16.90
C GLN A 314 5.59 -1.60 -16.02
N PHE A 315 5.72 -2.03 -14.78
CA PHE A 315 6.70 -1.51 -13.83
C PHE A 315 7.21 -2.66 -12.96
N VAL A 316 8.36 -2.47 -12.34
CA VAL A 316 8.97 -3.49 -11.49
C VAL A 316 9.34 -2.91 -10.13
N THR A 317 9.02 -3.64 -9.07
CA THR A 317 9.35 -3.27 -7.69
C THR A 317 10.13 -4.38 -7.01
N ALA A 318 11.30 -4.04 -6.48
CA ALA A 318 12.07 -4.90 -5.58
C ALA A 318 11.38 -5.01 -4.22
N ILE A 319 11.09 -6.23 -3.79
CA ILE A 319 10.47 -6.48 -2.49
C ILE A 319 11.52 -6.31 -1.40
N ALA A 320 11.17 -5.56 -0.37
CA ALA A 320 11.86 -5.54 0.91
C ALA A 320 10.81 -5.59 2.02
N ASP A 321 11.27 -5.87 3.24
CA ASP A 321 10.48 -5.73 4.44
C ASP A 321 11.29 -5.04 5.54
N CYS A 322 10.61 -4.37 6.46
CA CYS A 322 11.21 -3.60 7.54
C CYS A 322 10.14 -3.28 8.59
N ILE A 323 10.48 -3.31 9.87
CA ILE A 323 9.60 -2.88 10.97
C ILE A 323 10.40 -1.95 11.87
N SER A 324 9.85 -0.77 12.15
CA SER A 324 10.39 0.13 13.17
C SER A 324 10.26 -0.50 14.57
N PRO A 325 11.26 -0.37 15.45
CA PRO A 325 11.18 -0.88 16.82
C PRO A 325 10.04 -0.29 17.66
N GLN A 326 9.62 0.93 17.33
CA GLN A 326 8.59 1.68 18.04
C GLN A 326 7.65 2.38 17.05
N ALA A 327 6.42 2.61 17.48
CA ALA A 327 5.38 3.26 16.70
C ALA A 327 5.08 4.69 17.13
N SER A 328 5.37 5.02 18.39
CA SER A 328 5.10 6.34 18.97
C SER A 328 6.35 6.93 19.61
N PHE A 329 6.45 8.26 19.60
CA PHE A 329 7.62 9.00 20.07
C PHE A 329 7.19 10.27 20.80
N TYR A 330 8.09 10.78 21.65
CA TYR A 330 7.92 12.04 22.38
C TYR A 330 6.59 12.09 23.15
N ASP A 331 6.30 11.05 23.93
CA ASP A 331 5.07 10.93 24.73
C ASP A 331 3.78 11.04 23.90
N GLY A 332 3.77 10.41 22.72
CA GLY A 332 2.60 10.38 21.84
C GLY A 332 2.40 11.66 21.04
N ARG A 333 3.48 12.40 20.78
CA ARG A 333 3.47 13.58 19.89
C ARG A 333 3.88 13.25 18.45
N LEU A 334 4.52 12.11 18.21
CA LEU A 334 4.83 11.64 16.87
C LEU A 334 4.48 10.16 16.69
N PHE A 335 3.82 9.82 15.58
CA PHE A 335 3.44 8.45 15.22
C PHE A 335 3.96 8.05 13.85
N LEU A 336 4.59 6.88 13.74
CA LEU A 336 4.82 6.22 12.44
C LEU A 336 3.59 5.38 12.09
N VAL A 337 3.02 5.55 10.89
CA VAL A 337 1.81 4.81 10.46
C VAL A 337 1.95 4.18 9.06
N GLY A 338 1.14 3.14 8.80
CA GLY A 338 1.21 2.38 7.54
C GLY A 338 2.61 1.84 7.27
N ASP A 339 3.05 1.88 6.01
CA ASP A 339 4.37 1.39 5.60
C ASP A 339 5.55 2.21 6.16
N ALA A 340 5.29 3.38 6.77
CA ALA A 340 6.31 4.13 7.52
C ALA A 340 6.63 3.43 8.85
N LEU A 341 5.65 2.76 9.48
CA LEU A 341 5.89 1.89 10.63
C LEU A 341 6.49 0.56 10.20
N ALA A 342 5.78 -0.12 9.31
CA ALA A 342 6.09 -1.50 8.97
C ALA A 342 5.79 -1.78 7.51
N LEU A 343 6.85 -2.06 6.76
CA LEU A 343 6.78 -2.51 5.38
C LEU A 343 6.77 -4.03 5.33
N PHE A 344 5.77 -4.60 4.68
CA PHE A 344 5.68 -6.04 4.46
C PHE A 344 6.08 -6.43 3.05
N ARG A 345 6.50 -7.69 2.89
CA ARG A 345 6.40 -8.35 1.59
C ARG A 345 4.91 -8.40 1.19
N PRO A 346 4.54 -8.21 -0.09
CA PRO A 346 3.12 -8.04 -0.45
C PRO A 346 2.35 -9.35 -0.62
N HIS A 347 2.83 -10.48 -0.07
CA HIS A 347 2.25 -11.82 -0.31
C HIS A 347 0.84 -12.02 0.30
N VAL A 348 0.48 -11.23 1.31
CA VAL A 348 -0.79 -11.32 2.06
C VAL A 348 -1.70 -10.10 1.90
N ALA A 349 -1.29 -9.12 1.07
CA ALA A 349 -2.06 -7.92 0.73
C ALA A 349 -2.62 -7.12 1.92
N GLN A 350 -1.83 -6.94 3.00
CA GLN A 350 -2.29 -6.30 4.24
C GLN A 350 -1.83 -4.84 4.45
N SER A 351 -1.00 -4.23 3.60
CA SER A 351 -0.51 -2.85 3.83
C SER A 351 -1.63 -1.81 3.98
N THR A 352 -2.68 -1.91 3.17
CA THR A 352 -3.88 -1.05 3.30
C THR A 352 -4.62 -1.30 4.61
N SER A 353 -4.83 -2.58 4.95
CA SER A 353 -5.48 -2.98 6.20
C SER A 353 -4.70 -2.47 7.42
N GLN A 354 -3.37 -2.53 7.38
CA GLN A 354 -2.48 -1.97 8.40
C GLN A 354 -2.69 -0.47 8.56
N ALA A 355 -2.61 0.29 7.47
CA ALA A 355 -2.74 1.74 7.52
C ALA A 355 -4.11 2.15 8.10
N ALA A 356 -5.18 1.44 7.72
CA ALA A 356 -6.51 1.66 8.29
C ALA A 356 -6.60 1.29 9.78
N LEU A 357 -5.99 0.18 10.20
CA LEU A 357 -5.95 -0.20 11.61
C LEU A 357 -5.27 0.89 12.45
N HIS A 358 -4.12 1.39 12.00
CA HIS A 358 -3.40 2.44 12.72
C HIS A 358 -4.25 3.70 12.84
N CYS A 359 -4.99 4.06 11.77
CA CYS A 359 -5.86 5.22 11.79
C CYS A 359 -7.02 5.05 12.80
N LEU A 360 -7.69 3.91 12.77
CA LEU A 360 -8.78 3.59 13.70
C LEU A 360 -8.30 3.56 15.17
N LEU A 361 -7.09 3.06 15.42
CA LEU A 361 -6.52 3.04 16.77
C LEU A 361 -6.04 4.42 17.22
N LEU A 362 -5.45 5.21 16.33
CA LEU A 362 -5.00 6.55 16.64
C LEU A 362 -6.20 7.46 16.96
N GLU A 363 -7.32 7.31 16.25
CA GLU A 363 -8.57 8.00 16.58
C GLU A 363 -9.03 7.67 18.01
N ARG A 364 -9.05 6.38 18.40
CA ARG A 364 -9.42 5.96 19.75
C ARG A 364 -8.47 6.51 20.81
N TYR A 365 -7.17 6.55 20.52
CA TYR A 365 -6.17 7.14 21.42
C TYR A 365 -6.41 8.64 21.62
N LEU A 366 -6.62 9.39 20.52
CA LEU A 366 -6.89 10.84 20.57
C LEU A 366 -8.19 11.18 21.31
N LYS A 367 -9.18 10.27 21.32
CA LYS A 367 -10.40 10.37 22.13
C LYS A 367 -10.21 9.97 23.61
N GLY A 368 -9.03 9.49 23.99
CA GLY A 368 -8.75 8.98 25.34
C GLY A 368 -9.40 7.63 25.65
N GLU A 369 -9.88 6.90 24.64
CA GLU A 369 -10.53 5.59 24.81
C GLU A 369 -9.51 4.46 25.06
N ILE A 370 -8.26 4.65 24.63
CA ILE A 370 -7.15 3.74 24.86
C ILE A 370 -5.91 4.51 25.30
N THR A 371 -5.00 3.84 26.03
CA THR A 371 -3.71 4.42 26.41
C THR A 371 -2.72 4.36 25.25
N LEU A 372 -1.65 5.16 25.31
CA LEU A 372 -0.56 5.13 24.32
C LEU A 372 0.09 3.74 24.24
N SER A 373 0.30 3.10 25.40
CA SER A 373 0.85 1.74 25.46
C SER A 373 -0.06 0.72 24.78
N ALA A 374 -1.39 0.85 24.92
CA ALA A 374 -2.33 -0.06 24.26
C ALA A 374 -2.34 0.14 22.75
N TYR A 375 -2.28 1.40 22.28
CA TYR A 375 -2.10 1.72 20.86
C TYR A 375 -0.84 1.05 20.29
N GLU A 376 0.30 1.25 20.94
CA GLU A 376 1.60 0.77 20.47
C GLU A 376 1.68 -0.77 20.46
N GLU A 377 1.18 -1.41 21.51
CA GLU A 377 1.08 -2.87 21.57
C GLU A 377 0.28 -3.43 20.40
N GLU A 378 -0.89 -2.86 20.09
CA GLU A 378 -1.79 -3.38 19.07
C GLU A 378 -1.23 -3.20 17.65
N VAL A 379 -0.67 -2.03 17.32
CA VAL A 379 -0.08 -1.78 15.99
C VAL A 379 1.18 -2.61 15.74
N LEU A 380 2.07 -2.74 16.74
CA LEU A 380 3.29 -3.56 16.61
C LEU A 380 2.96 -5.06 16.57
N SER A 381 1.98 -5.50 17.37
CA SER A 381 1.47 -6.86 17.35
C SER A 381 0.97 -7.25 15.95
N PHE A 382 0.12 -6.41 15.36
CA PHE A 382 -0.35 -6.59 13.99
C PHE A 382 0.81 -6.62 12.98
N ALA A 383 1.76 -5.68 13.11
CA ALA A 383 2.90 -5.56 12.21
C ALA A 383 3.79 -6.80 12.21
N HIS A 384 4.24 -7.24 13.39
CA HIS A 384 5.13 -8.39 13.51
C HIS A 384 4.51 -9.66 12.95
N THR A 385 3.24 -9.89 13.21
CA THR A 385 2.62 -11.16 12.85
C THR A 385 2.21 -11.17 11.39
N THR A 386 1.85 -10.02 10.83
CA THR A 386 1.65 -9.84 9.37
C THR A 386 2.93 -10.03 8.60
N LEU A 387 4.06 -9.53 9.10
CA LEU A 387 5.35 -9.79 8.49
C LEU A 387 5.68 -11.29 8.46
N LEU A 388 5.50 -11.99 9.59
CA LEU A 388 5.76 -13.43 9.66
C LEU A 388 4.85 -14.23 8.73
N TRP A 389 3.57 -13.88 8.68
CA TRP A 389 2.62 -14.48 7.76
C TRP A 389 3.00 -14.24 6.30
N SER A 390 3.38 -13.00 5.98
CA SER A 390 3.81 -12.65 4.63
C SER A 390 5.05 -13.44 4.21
N ARG A 391 6.03 -13.59 5.11
CA ARG A 391 7.22 -14.42 4.86
C ARG A 391 6.87 -15.89 4.68
N GLU A 392 5.95 -16.45 5.47
CA GLU A 392 5.46 -17.83 5.27
C GLU A 392 4.88 -18.03 3.87
N VAL A 393 3.93 -17.17 3.47
CA VAL A 393 3.30 -17.28 2.14
C VAL A 393 4.34 -17.09 1.05
N GLY A 394 5.25 -16.11 1.16
CA GLY A 394 6.33 -15.94 0.19
C GLY A 394 7.21 -17.18 0.07
N SER A 395 7.58 -17.81 1.18
CA SER A 395 8.42 -19.02 1.19
C SER A 395 7.78 -20.25 0.56
N GLU A 396 6.45 -20.34 0.54
CA GLU A 396 5.75 -21.43 -0.15
C GLU A 396 6.02 -21.44 -1.66
N TYR A 397 6.26 -20.27 -2.25
CA TYR A 397 6.41 -20.10 -3.70
C TYR A 397 7.82 -19.71 -4.13
N LEU A 398 8.63 -19.14 -3.23
CA LEU A 398 9.91 -18.50 -3.57
C LEU A 398 11.11 -19.13 -2.87
N HIS A 399 10.93 -20.02 -1.89
CA HIS A 399 12.02 -20.56 -1.10
C HIS A 399 11.96 -22.09 -1.00
N SER A 400 13.01 -22.69 -0.44
CA SER A 400 13.07 -24.13 -0.20
C SER A 400 12.07 -24.58 0.86
N ILE A 401 11.78 -25.89 0.89
CA ILE A 401 10.92 -26.53 1.90
C ILE A 401 11.40 -26.19 3.33
N ALA A 402 12.71 -26.11 3.56
CA ALA A 402 13.28 -25.72 4.84
C ALA A 402 12.90 -24.28 5.25
N GLY A 403 12.97 -23.33 4.30
CA GLY A 403 12.54 -21.95 4.52
C GLY A 403 11.04 -21.87 4.84
N LEU A 404 10.20 -22.60 4.11
CA LEU A 404 8.76 -22.69 4.38
C LEU A 404 8.49 -23.19 5.81
N LEU A 405 9.10 -24.30 6.22
CA LEU A 405 8.90 -24.87 7.57
C LEU A 405 9.32 -23.89 8.67
N TYR A 406 10.47 -23.21 8.49
CA TYR A 406 10.96 -22.20 9.42
C TYR A 406 9.97 -21.04 9.61
N HIS A 407 9.52 -20.43 8.51
CA HIS A 407 8.60 -19.28 8.58
C HIS A 407 7.21 -19.69 9.09
N LYS A 408 6.72 -20.86 8.69
CA LYS A 408 5.46 -21.43 9.15
C LYS A 408 5.44 -21.67 10.66
N MET A 409 6.53 -22.20 11.23
CA MET A 409 6.65 -22.39 12.66
C MET A 409 6.58 -21.04 13.41
N ARG A 410 7.36 -20.05 12.98
CA ARG A 410 7.39 -18.72 13.60
C ARG A 410 6.04 -18.02 13.54
N HIS A 411 5.39 -18.04 12.39
CA HIS A 411 4.05 -17.44 12.24
C HIS A 411 3.03 -18.13 13.16
N ARG A 412 3.02 -19.46 13.25
CA ARG A 412 2.11 -20.19 14.15
C ARG A 412 2.31 -19.82 15.62
N VAL A 413 3.56 -19.69 16.08
CA VAL A 413 3.87 -19.26 17.45
C VAL A 413 3.34 -17.86 17.71
N ALA A 414 3.63 -16.91 16.83
CA ALA A 414 3.19 -15.53 16.98
C ALA A 414 1.66 -15.39 16.94
N ARG A 415 0.96 -16.10 16.03
CA ARG A 415 -0.51 -16.17 15.99
C ARG A 415 -1.12 -16.62 17.32
N ARG A 416 -0.53 -17.63 17.96
CA ARG A 416 -1.01 -18.16 19.24
C ARG A 416 -0.76 -17.19 20.38
N ALA A 417 0.44 -16.61 20.45
CA ALA A 417 0.81 -15.64 21.48
C ALA A 417 -0.12 -14.42 21.50
N GLN A 418 -0.56 -13.96 20.33
CA GLN A 418 -1.34 -12.73 20.18
C GLN A 418 -2.85 -12.95 20.00
N ARG A 419 -3.35 -14.19 20.18
CA ARG A 419 -4.78 -14.55 19.95
C ARG A 419 -5.33 -14.04 18.61
N TRP A 420 -4.52 -14.12 17.56
CA TRP A 420 -4.80 -13.40 16.33
C TRP A 420 -5.96 -14.01 15.54
N GLY A 421 -6.99 -13.19 15.26
CA GLY A 421 -8.23 -13.59 14.58
C GLY A 421 -8.26 -13.39 13.05
N VAL A 422 -7.27 -12.71 12.45
CA VAL A 422 -7.28 -12.43 11.01
C VAL A 422 -6.97 -13.69 10.22
N ARG A 423 -7.83 -14.02 9.25
CA ARG A 423 -7.67 -15.11 8.28
C ARG A 423 -7.90 -14.53 6.88
N LEU A 424 -7.10 -14.96 5.90
CA LEU A 424 -7.33 -14.66 4.48
C LEU A 424 -8.60 -15.34 3.98
#